data_AF-A0A1B7WZ63-F1
#
_entry.id   AF-A0A1B7WZ63-F1
#
_cell.length_a   1.000
_cell.length_b   1.000
_cell.length_c   1.000
_cell.angle_alpha   90.00
_cell.angle_beta   90.00
_cell.angle_gamma   90.00
#
_symmetry.space_group_name_H-M   'P 1'
#
loop_
_entity.id
_entity.type
_entity.pdbx_description
1 polymer ?
#
loop_
_entity_poly.entity_id
_entity_poly.type
_entity_poly.pdbx_seq_one_letter_code
_entity_poly.pdbx_strand_id
1 'polypeptide(L)'
;MKVFIGVDPGSKGAIVAINENRELIMCADMPFMDGQISMRGVAKIFSDFDPNNSFAAIEVAKAMSQKDEKKGGEKRSQSVASMLKYGRGLGALQMCIFMKQISCTEVQSVQWMSLLGVNGKTSGQYNGDKVAVELIPQIKDLVYEKNSKYKNGVKICDGRADAALIAEWKLRKYLSARNTKI
;
A
#
# COMPACT_ATOMS: atom_id res chain seq x y z
N MET A 1 9.28 -9.26 -18.56
CA MET A 1 8.21 -8.30 -18.18
C MET A 1 8.58 -7.70 -16.84
N LYS A 2 8.50 -6.38 -16.68
CA LYS A 2 8.77 -5.75 -15.37
C LYS A 2 7.51 -5.73 -14.51
N VAL A 3 7.69 -5.90 -13.22
CA VAL A 3 6.64 -5.97 -12.20
C VAL A 3 6.88 -4.90 -11.15
N PHE A 4 5.84 -4.14 -10.83
CA PHE A 4 5.85 -3.06 -9.85
C PHE A 4 4.91 -3.44 -8.72
N ILE A 5 5.46 -3.51 -7.51
CA ILE A 5 4.77 -4.03 -6.34
C ILE A 5 4.55 -2.86 -5.37
N GLY A 6 3.30 -2.64 -4.96
CA GLY A 6 2.95 -1.69 -3.93
C GLY A 6 2.47 -2.40 -2.67
N VAL A 7 2.93 -1.93 -1.52
CA VAL A 7 2.65 -2.52 -0.21
C VAL A 7 2.08 -1.46 0.72
N ASP A 8 0.82 -1.61 1.11
CA ASP A 8 0.24 -0.94 2.28
C ASP A 8 0.41 -1.87 3.49
N PRO A 9 1.27 -1.55 4.47
CA PRO A 9 1.58 -2.40 5.62
C PRO A 9 0.47 -2.45 6.68
N GLY A 10 -0.64 -1.72 6.51
CA GLY A 10 -1.74 -1.69 7.45
C GLY A 10 -2.41 -3.06 7.65
N SER A 11 -3.13 -3.24 8.76
CA SER A 11 -3.86 -4.49 9.05
C SER A 11 -5.02 -4.78 8.11
N LYS A 12 -5.48 -3.77 7.39
CA LYS A 12 -6.43 -3.86 6.27
C LYS A 12 -5.77 -3.48 4.94
N GLY A 13 -4.44 -3.36 4.94
CA GLY A 13 -3.63 -3.08 3.77
C GLY A 13 -3.53 -4.31 2.87
N ALA A 14 -2.76 -4.16 1.80
CA ALA A 14 -2.61 -5.19 0.79
C ALA A 14 -1.23 -5.14 0.14
N ILE A 15 -0.93 -6.19 -0.61
CA ILE A 15 0.19 -6.27 -1.55
C ILE A 15 -0.44 -6.36 -2.94
N VAL A 16 -0.13 -5.40 -3.80
CA VAL A 16 -0.62 -5.34 -5.17
C VAL A 16 0.56 -5.30 -6.13
N ALA A 17 0.48 -6.04 -7.23
CA ALA A 17 1.48 -6.04 -8.28
C ALA A 17 0.84 -5.76 -9.64
N ILE A 18 1.48 -4.87 -10.41
CA ILE A 18 1.11 -4.53 -11.78
C ILE A 18 2.33 -4.65 -12.70
N ASN A 19 2.12 -4.82 -14.00
CA ASN A 19 3.20 -4.72 -14.98
C ASN A 19 3.36 -3.30 -15.55
N GLU A 20 4.30 -3.14 -16.50
CA GLU A 20 4.57 -1.87 -17.18
C GLU A 20 3.37 -1.30 -17.98
N ASN A 21 2.39 -2.14 -18.31
CA ASN A 21 1.16 -1.77 -19.02
C ASN A 21 -0.02 -1.52 -18.06
N ARG A 22 0.21 -1.51 -16.73
CA ARG A 22 -0.83 -1.41 -15.68
C ARG A 22 -1.79 -2.60 -15.62
N GLU A 23 -1.38 -3.74 -16.16
CA GLU A 23 -2.13 -4.98 -15.96
C GLU A 23 -1.86 -5.50 -14.55
N LEU A 24 -2.94 -5.78 -13.83
CA LEU A 24 -2.95 -6.37 -12.51
C LEU A 24 -2.44 -7.82 -12.60
N ILE A 25 -1.31 -8.06 -11.95
CA ILE A 25 -0.72 -9.41 -11.81
C ILE A 25 -1.28 -10.10 -10.58
N MET A 26 -1.38 -9.36 -9.47
CA MET A 26 -1.84 -9.90 -8.18
C MET A 26 -2.39 -8.79 -7.30
N CYS A 27 -3.38 -9.15 -6.48
CA CYS A 27 -3.80 -8.40 -5.30
C CYS A 27 -4.01 -9.41 -4.17
N ALA A 28 -3.30 -9.23 -3.06
CA ALA A 28 -3.41 -10.06 -1.88
C ALA A 28 -3.62 -9.17 -0.65
N ASP A 29 -4.63 -9.47 0.16
CA ASP A 29 -4.78 -8.83 1.46
C ASP A 29 -3.55 -9.10 2.32
N MET A 30 -3.22 -8.16 3.21
CA MET A 30 -2.07 -8.31 4.08
C MET A 30 -2.19 -9.60 4.92
N PRO A 31 -1.23 -10.54 4.83
CA PRO A 31 -1.30 -11.76 5.61
C PRO A 31 -1.19 -11.45 7.10
N PHE A 32 -2.26 -11.66 7.84
CA PHE A 32 -2.32 -11.44 9.28
C PHE A 32 -2.61 -12.75 10.03
N MET A 33 -1.90 -12.97 11.13
CA MET A 33 -2.09 -14.10 12.04
C MET A 33 -1.85 -13.59 13.47
N ASP A 34 -2.77 -13.90 14.39
CA ASP A 34 -2.69 -13.53 15.81
C ASP A 34 -2.38 -12.04 16.07
N GLY A 35 -2.98 -11.17 15.25
CA GLY A 35 -2.84 -9.71 15.37
C GLY A 35 -1.49 -9.16 14.90
N GLN A 36 -0.71 -9.94 14.14
CA GLN A 36 0.55 -9.53 13.53
C GLN A 36 0.64 -9.95 12.07
N ILE A 37 1.54 -9.33 11.31
CA ILE A 37 1.83 -9.73 9.94
C ILE A 37 2.49 -11.12 9.95
N SER A 38 1.92 -12.04 9.17
CA SER A 38 2.44 -13.39 9.00
C SER A 38 3.61 -13.40 8.02
N MET A 39 4.83 -13.52 8.54
CA MET A 39 6.05 -13.62 7.71
C MET A 39 5.96 -14.78 6.71
N ARG A 40 5.38 -15.92 7.10
CA ARG A 40 5.19 -17.07 6.20
C ARG A 40 4.27 -16.70 5.03
N GLY A 41 3.16 -16.03 5.32
CA GLY A 41 2.21 -15.59 4.30
C GLY A 41 2.85 -14.59 3.33
N VAL A 42 3.57 -13.60 3.88
CA VAL A 42 4.30 -12.62 3.07
C VAL A 42 5.38 -13.29 2.22
N ALA A 43 6.22 -14.16 2.79
CA ALA A 43 7.27 -14.86 2.06
C ALA A 43 6.72 -15.72 0.92
N LYS A 44 5.53 -16.33 1.09
CA LYS A 44 4.83 -17.04 0.02
C LYS A 44 4.35 -16.10 -1.08
N ILE A 45 3.83 -14.92 -0.75
CA ILE A 45 3.45 -13.94 -1.77
C ILE A 45 4.67 -13.51 -2.59
N PHE A 46 5.80 -13.25 -1.93
CA PHE A 46 7.03 -12.85 -2.62
C PHE A 46 7.80 -14.00 -3.27
N SER A 47 7.37 -15.26 -3.14
CA SER A 47 8.08 -16.38 -3.76
C SER A 47 7.98 -16.39 -5.28
N ASP A 48 6.91 -15.80 -5.80
CA ASP A 48 6.54 -15.90 -7.21
C ASP A 48 7.13 -14.77 -8.07
N PHE A 49 7.86 -13.84 -7.45
CA PHE A 49 8.46 -12.70 -8.12
C PHE A 49 9.93 -12.94 -8.46
N ASP A 50 10.30 -12.61 -9.70
CA ASP A 50 11.69 -12.58 -10.16
C ASP A 50 12.39 -11.30 -9.65
N PRO A 51 13.47 -11.39 -8.85
CA PRO A 51 14.20 -10.22 -8.35
C PRO A 51 14.69 -9.26 -9.42
N ASN A 52 15.11 -9.78 -10.57
CA ASN A 52 15.72 -8.96 -11.62
C ASN A 52 14.69 -8.10 -12.38
N ASN A 53 13.42 -8.47 -12.26
CA ASN A 53 12.32 -7.84 -12.97
C ASN A 53 11.25 -7.24 -12.04
N SER A 54 11.44 -7.33 -10.72
CA SER A 54 10.46 -6.87 -9.74
C SER A 54 10.97 -5.69 -8.93
N PHE A 55 10.11 -4.68 -8.75
CA PHE A 55 10.44 -3.44 -8.07
C PHE A 55 9.33 -3.10 -7.07
N ALA A 56 9.66 -3.12 -5.78
CA ALA A 56 8.71 -2.85 -4.72
C ALA A 56 8.76 -1.39 -4.24
N ALA A 57 7.63 -0.91 -3.74
CA ALA A 57 7.51 0.24 -2.86
C ALA A 57 6.62 -0.11 -1.67
N ILE A 58 7.01 0.36 -0.49
CA ILE A 58 6.29 0.14 0.76
C ILE A 58 5.97 1.48 1.41
N GLU A 59 4.70 1.66 1.81
CA GLU A 59 4.33 2.84 2.55
C GLU A 59 4.98 2.82 3.95
N VAL A 60 5.59 3.94 4.32
CA VAL A 60 6.08 4.18 5.67
C VAL A 60 5.28 5.30 6.32
N ALA A 61 4.62 4.98 7.43
CA ALA A 61 3.92 5.96 8.23
C ALA A 61 4.94 6.87 8.91
N LYS A 62 4.73 8.20 8.83
CA LYS A 62 5.37 9.10 9.80
C LYS A 62 4.76 8.83 11.16
N ALA A 63 5.60 8.67 12.18
CA ALA A 63 5.15 8.85 13.55
C ALA A 63 4.51 10.24 13.62
N MET A 64 3.23 10.31 13.97
CA MET A 64 2.59 11.60 14.23
C MET A 64 3.21 12.17 15.51
N SER A 65 4.24 12.99 15.37
CA SER A 65 4.67 13.87 16.45
C SER A 65 3.56 14.91 16.64
N GLN A 66 3.01 14.95 17.86
CA GLN A 66 2.01 15.93 18.26
C GLN A 66 2.46 17.34 17.86
N LYS A 67 1.74 18.00 16.95
CA LYS A 67 1.67 19.46 16.97
C LYS A 67 0.23 19.94 16.90
N ASP A 68 -0.03 20.75 17.92
CA ASP A 68 -1.02 21.81 18.05
C ASP A 68 -2.38 21.46 18.68
N GLU A 69 -2.42 21.86 19.95
CA GLU A 69 -3.55 22.36 20.72
C GLU A 69 -4.69 22.87 19.83
N LYS A 70 -5.85 22.21 19.93
CA LYS A 70 -7.13 22.92 20.03
C LYS A 70 -8.25 22.01 20.55
N LYS A 71 -8.69 22.36 21.76
CA LYS A 71 -10.03 22.22 22.35
C LYS A 71 -10.61 20.80 22.50
N GLY A 72 -10.41 20.24 23.69
CA GLY A 72 -11.51 19.65 24.47
C GLY A 72 -11.98 18.23 24.15
N GLY A 73 -11.34 17.51 23.23
CA GLY A 73 -11.61 16.08 23.00
C GLY A 73 -10.59 15.18 23.67
N GLU A 74 -11.02 14.07 24.27
CA GLU A 74 -10.11 13.05 24.83
C GLU A 74 -9.08 12.58 23.80
N LYS A 75 -7.82 12.74 24.18
CA LYS A 75 -6.61 12.52 23.40
C LYS A 75 -6.44 11.04 23.04
N ARG A 76 -6.53 10.65 21.77
CA ARG A 76 -6.07 9.33 21.31
C ARG A 76 -4.67 9.42 20.71
N SER A 77 -3.66 9.50 21.57
CA SER A 77 -2.27 9.25 21.17
C SER A 77 -2.15 7.82 20.65
N GLN A 78 -1.41 7.59 19.56
CA GLN A 78 -1.07 6.22 19.17
C GLN A 78 -0.19 5.61 20.27
N SER A 79 -0.64 4.48 20.83
CA SER A 79 0.08 3.85 21.93
C SER A 79 1.45 3.35 21.47
N VAL A 80 2.42 3.34 22.38
CA VAL A 80 3.76 2.76 22.16
C VAL A 80 3.65 1.32 21.66
N ALA A 81 2.71 0.55 22.21
CA ALA A 81 2.43 -0.81 21.76
C ALA A 81 1.96 -0.88 20.29
N SER A 82 1.14 0.08 19.83
CA SER A 82 0.72 0.17 18.43
C SER A 82 1.89 0.49 17.51
N MET A 83 2.75 1.43 17.90
CA MET A 83 3.96 1.80 17.16
C MET A 83 4.95 0.64 17.05
N LEU A 84 5.17 -0.09 18.14
CA LEU A 84 6.04 -1.26 18.14
C LEU A 84 5.48 -2.38 17.26
N LYS A 85 4.17 -2.62 17.29
CA LYS A 85 3.51 -3.60 16.40
C LYS A 85 3.64 -3.21 14.94
N TYR A 86 3.41 -1.93 14.61
CA TYR A 86 3.60 -1.41 13.26
C TYR A 86 5.04 -1.59 12.79
N GLY A 87 6.03 -1.18 13.61
CA GLY A 87 7.46 -1.33 13.28
C GLY A 87 7.88 -2.78 13.07
N ARG A 88 7.39 -3.71 13.90
CA ARG A 88 7.62 -5.16 13.71
C ARG A 88 7.02 -5.66 12.39
N GLY A 89 5.80 -5.23 12.06
CA GLY A 89 5.15 -5.58 10.80
C GLY A 89 5.89 -5.04 9.58
N LEU A 90 6.30 -3.76 9.63
CA LEU A 90 7.07 -3.13 8.56
C LEU A 90 8.41 -3.84 8.35
N GLY A 91 9.14 -4.14 9.43
CA GLY A 91 10.40 -4.88 9.36
C GLY A 91 10.24 -6.29 8.79
N ALA A 92 9.15 -6.99 9.15
CA ALA A 92 8.82 -8.30 8.60
C ALA A 92 8.59 -8.26 7.08
N LEU A 93 7.87 -7.24 6.59
CA LEU A 93 7.64 -7.03 5.16
C LEU A 93 8.97 -6.74 4.43
N GLN A 94 9.76 -5.80 4.95
CA GLN A 94 11.06 -5.45 4.39
C GLN A 94 11.99 -6.66 4.31
N MET A 95 12.06 -7.45 5.38
CA MET A 95 12.88 -8.67 5.40
C MET A 95 12.46 -9.66 4.31
N CYS A 96 11.16 -9.89 4.11
CA CYS A 96 10.70 -10.81 3.06
C CYS A 96 11.04 -10.31 1.65
N ILE A 97 10.95 -9.00 1.41
CA ILE A 97 11.31 -8.37 0.14
C ILE A 97 12.82 -8.47 -0.10
N PHE A 98 13.63 -8.14 0.91
CA PHE A 98 15.09 -8.14 0.83
C PHE A 98 15.69 -9.55 0.73
N MET A 99 15.11 -10.54 1.40
CA MET A 99 15.50 -11.96 1.24
C MET A 99 15.30 -12.44 -0.20
N LYS A 100 14.37 -11.84 -0.93
CA LYS A 100 14.15 -12.09 -2.35
C LYS A 100 15.00 -11.24 -3.27
N GLN A 101 15.85 -10.35 -2.74
CA GLN A 101 16.69 -9.43 -3.49
C GLN A 101 15.89 -8.47 -4.39
N ILE A 102 14.63 -8.22 -4.04
CA ILE A 102 13.77 -7.26 -4.75
C ILE A 102 14.12 -5.86 -4.25
N SER A 103 14.36 -4.94 -5.20
CA SER A 103 14.58 -3.53 -4.86
C SER A 103 13.31 -2.95 -4.21
N CYS A 104 13.44 -2.44 -2.98
CA CYS A 104 12.34 -1.82 -2.25
C CYS A 104 12.61 -0.34 -2.01
N THR A 105 11.60 0.51 -2.24
CA THR A 105 11.64 1.93 -1.92
C THR A 105 10.59 2.25 -0.87
N GLU A 106 11.00 2.88 0.23
CA GLU A 106 10.06 3.44 1.18
C GLU A 106 9.41 4.70 0.58
N VAL A 107 8.10 4.84 0.77
CA VAL A 107 7.32 5.99 0.29
C VAL A 107 6.38 6.49 1.37
N GLN A 108 6.25 7.81 1.51
CA GLN A 108 5.27 8.43 2.40
C GLN A 108 3.95 8.64 1.67
N SER A 109 2.83 8.57 2.42
CA SER A 109 1.48 8.81 1.89
C SER A 109 1.38 10.05 1.00
N VAL A 110 1.89 11.17 1.50
CA VAL A 110 1.89 12.46 0.80
C VAL A 110 2.60 12.39 -0.56
N GLN A 111 3.67 11.59 -0.68
CA GLN A 111 4.46 11.51 -1.91
C GLN A 111 3.71 10.80 -3.04
N TRP A 112 3.05 9.68 -2.74
CA TRP A 112 2.27 8.99 -3.75
C TRP A 112 0.93 9.68 -4.02
N MET A 113 0.28 10.21 -2.98
CA MET A 113 -0.97 10.95 -3.13
C MET A 113 -0.79 12.19 -4.01
N SER A 114 0.26 12.97 -3.75
CA SER A 114 0.57 14.18 -4.54
C SER A 114 0.86 13.87 -6.00
N LEU A 115 1.62 12.80 -6.29
CA LEU A 115 1.95 12.42 -7.67
C LEU A 115 0.72 11.95 -8.46
N LEU A 116 -0.25 11.33 -7.77
CA LEU A 116 -1.40 10.66 -8.38
C LEU A 116 -2.69 11.48 -8.30
N GLY A 117 -2.67 12.67 -7.70
CA GLY A 117 -3.86 13.51 -7.54
C GLY A 117 -4.88 12.94 -6.54
N VAL A 118 -4.41 12.23 -5.52
CA VAL A 118 -5.26 11.66 -4.46
C VAL A 118 -5.35 12.64 -3.30
N ASN A 119 -6.57 12.89 -2.85
CA ASN A 119 -6.87 13.72 -1.69
C ASN A 119 -6.45 13.02 -0.40
N GLY A 120 -5.92 13.80 0.55
CA GLY A 120 -5.55 13.29 1.87
C GLY A 120 -6.76 12.73 2.64
N LYS A 121 -6.54 11.67 3.43
CA LYS A 121 -7.60 11.00 4.20
C LYS A 121 -8.29 11.89 5.26
N THR A 122 -7.63 12.97 5.69
CA THR A 122 -8.16 13.91 6.69
C THR A 122 -9.17 14.91 6.13
N SER A 123 -9.28 15.05 4.80
CA SER A 123 -10.21 16.00 4.17
C SER A 123 -11.67 15.53 4.17
N GLY A 124 -11.94 14.26 4.54
CA GLY A 124 -13.25 13.62 4.36
C GLY A 124 -13.62 13.37 2.89
N GLN A 125 -12.73 13.68 1.95
CA GLN A 125 -12.92 13.57 0.50
C GLN A 125 -11.86 12.66 -0.14
N TYR A 126 -11.41 11.64 0.60
CA TYR A 126 -10.49 10.63 0.07
C TYR A 126 -11.10 9.98 -1.19
N ASN A 127 -10.33 9.96 -2.27
CA ASN A 127 -10.74 9.49 -3.60
C ASN A 127 -9.81 8.40 -4.15
N GLY A 128 -8.95 7.81 -3.32
CA GLY A 128 -7.94 6.86 -3.78
C GLY A 128 -8.54 5.59 -4.39
N ASP A 129 -9.70 5.14 -3.90
CA ASP A 129 -10.47 4.05 -4.51
C ASP A 129 -10.81 4.33 -5.98
N LYS A 130 -11.33 5.53 -6.26
CA LYS A 130 -11.71 5.95 -7.63
C LYS A 130 -10.49 6.07 -8.54
N VAL A 131 -9.43 6.72 -8.04
CA VAL A 131 -8.18 6.90 -8.80
C VAL A 131 -7.51 5.55 -9.08
N ALA A 132 -7.53 4.61 -8.13
CA ALA A 132 -6.99 3.27 -8.33
C ALA A 132 -7.75 2.53 -9.44
N VAL A 133 -9.09 2.61 -9.45
CA VAL A 133 -9.92 1.97 -10.49
C VAL A 133 -9.78 2.65 -11.84
N GLU A 134 -9.55 3.95 -11.90
CA GLU A 134 -9.27 4.65 -13.15
C GLU A 134 -7.94 4.20 -13.77
N LEU A 135 -6.89 4.10 -12.94
CA LEU A 135 -5.54 3.76 -13.39
C LEU A 135 -5.34 2.26 -13.63
N ILE A 136 -6.02 1.42 -12.85
CA ILE A 136 -5.91 -0.05 -12.91
C ILE A 136 -7.34 -0.63 -12.90
N PRO A 137 -8.09 -0.59 -14.01
CA PRO A 137 -9.51 -0.97 -14.06
C PRO A 137 -9.81 -2.39 -13.56
N GLN A 138 -8.86 -3.31 -13.72
CA GLN A 138 -8.96 -4.70 -13.29
C GLN A 138 -9.08 -4.87 -11.76
N ILE A 139 -8.71 -3.84 -10.97
CA ILE A 139 -8.82 -3.88 -9.50
C ILE A 139 -10.23 -3.56 -8.98
N LYS A 140 -11.15 -3.11 -9.85
CA LYS A 140 -12.47 -2.59 -9.46
C LYS A 140 -13.25 -3.52 -8.54
N ASP A 141 -13.40 -4.79 -8.92
CA ASP A 141 -14.18 -5.75 -8.13
C ASP A 141 -13.48 -6.18 -6.84
N LEU A 142 -12.17 -5.93 -6.74
CA LEU A 142 -11.38 -6.17 -5.54
C LEU A 142 -11.45 -4.98 -4.58
N VAL A 143 -11.52 -3.74 -5.09
CA VAL A 143 -11.71 -2.53 -4.27
C VAL A 143 -13.17 -2.40 -3.81
N TYR A 144 -14.13 -2.74 -4.66
CA TYR A 144 -15.57 -2.66 -4.38
C TYR A 144 -16.15 -4.05 -4.17
N GLU A 145 -15.85 -4.64 -3.01
CA GLU A 145 -16.27 -6.00 -2.66
C GLU A 145 -17.76 -6.03 -2.32
N LYS A 146 -18.53 -6.88 -3.01
CA LYS A 146 -19.95 -7.08 -2.70
C LYS A 146 -20.11 -7.62 -1.28
N ASN A 147 -20.88 -6.91 -0.46
CA ASN A 147 -21.10 -7.28 0.92
C ASN A 147 -22.47 -6.81 1.41
N SER A 148 -23.36 -7.77 1.71
CA SER A 148 -24.75 -7.51 2.13
C SER A 148 -24.88 -6.82 3.49
N LYS A 149 -23.80 -6.75 4.29
CA LYS A 149 -23.80 -6.04 5.57
C LYS A 149 -23.76 -4.51 5.42
N TYR A 150 -23.42 -4.00 4.23
CA TYR A 150 -23.31 -2.56 3.97
C TYR A 150 -24.58 -2.05 3.29
N LYS A 151 -25.01 -0.82 3.63
CA LYS A 151 -26.27 -0.21 3.16
C LYS A 151 -26.39 -0.13 1.63
N ASN A 152 -25.27 0.03 0.94
CA ASN A 152 -25.18 0.07 -0.52
C ASN A 152 -24.76 -1.29 -1.13
N GLY A 153 -24.66 -2.34 -0.32
CA GLY A 153 -24.22 -3.67 -0.74
C GLY A 153 -22.73 -3.77 -1.11
N VAL A 154 -21.93 -2.75 -0.82
CA VAL A 154 -20.51 -2.68 -1.22
C VAL A 154 -19.63 -2.27 -0.04
N LYS A 155 -18.63 -3.07 0.24
CA LYS A 155 -17.50 -2.73 1.11
C LYS A 155 -16.40 -2.13 0.26
N ILE A 156 -15.95 -0.93 0.62
CA ILE A 156 -14.76 -0.33 0.01
C ILE A 156 -13.52 -0.84 0.75
N CYS A 157 -12.59 -1.42 -0.01
CA CYS A 157 -11.34 -1.99 0.49
C CYS A 157 -10.17 -1.03 0.22
N ASP A 158 -10.12 0.08 0.96
CA ASP A 158 -9.15 1.17 0.76
C ASP A 158 -7.69 0.71 0.73
N GLY A 159 -7.31 -0.29 1.55
CA GLY A 159 -5.93 -0.78 1.58
C GLY A 159 -5.51 -1.50 0.29
N ARG A 160 -6.45 -2.10 -0.45
CA ARG A 160 -6.19 -2.64 -1.80
C ARG A 160 -5.98 -1.50 -2.80
N ALA A 161 -6.77 -0.43 -2.69
CA ALA A 161 -6.60 0.76 -3.53
C ALA A 161 -5.28 1.48 -3.25
N ASP A 162 -4.93 1.72 -1.98
CA ASP A 162 -3.66 2.33 -1.58
C ASP A 162 -2.46 1.53 -2.09
N ALA A 163 -2.46 0.20 -1.91
CA ALA A 163 -1.40 -0.68 -2.42
C ALA A 163 -1.26 -0.58 -3.95
N ALA A 164 -2.38 -0.52 -4.69
CA ALA A 164 -2.37 -0.37 -6.14
C ALA A 164 -1.79 0.99 -6.58
N LEU A 165 -2.14 2.06 -5.88
CA LEU A 165 -1.61 3.40 -6.12
C LEU A 165 -0.12 3.49 -5.80
N ILE A 166 0.35 2.81 -4.76
CA ILE A 166 1.78 2.70 -4.45
C ILE A 166 2.53 1.95 -5.57
N ALA A 167 1.92 0.90 -6.14
CA ALA A 167 2.49 0.18 -7.28
C ALA A 167 2.61 1.09 -8.53
N GLU A 168 1.54 1.84 -8.85
CA GLU A 168 1.53 2.83 -9.93
C GLU A 168 2.56 3.95 -9.70
N TRP A 169 2.68 4.44 -8.45
CA TRP A 169 3.72 5.41 -8.10
C TRP A 169 5.12 4.88 -8.40
N LYS A 170 5.39 3.63 -8.04
CA LYS A 170 6.68 2.99 -8.31
C LYS A 170 6.94 2.84 -9.81
N LEU A 171 5.94 2.46 -10.60
CA LEU A 171 6.01 2.44 -12.06
C LEU A 171 6.38 3.82 -12.62
N ARG A 172 5.67 4.88 -12.22
CA ARG A 172 5.97 6.25 -12.69
C ARG A 172 7.39 6.68 -12.34
N LYS A 173 7.85 6.40 -11.12
CA LYS A 173 9.24 6.70 -10.70
C LYS A 173 10.27 5.94 -11.53
N TYR A 174 10.00 4.67 -11.84
CA TYR A 174 10.87 3.87 -12.71
C TYR A 174 10.96 4.46 -14.12
N LEU A 175 9.81 4.80 -14.72
CA LEU A 175 9.76 5.38 -16.06
C LEU A 175 10.46 6.75 -16.12
N SER A 176 10.24 7.62 -15.13
CA SER A 176 10.91 8.93 -15.05
C SER A 176 12.44 8.78 -14.98
N ALA A 177 12.95 7.89 -14.12
CA ALA A 177 14.39 7.66 -13.99
C ALA A 177 15.04 7.11 -15.27
N ARG A 178 14.27 6.43 -16.12
CA ARG A 178 14.75 5.90 -17.40
C ARG A 178 14.85 6.99 -18.46
N ASN A 179 13.92 7.94 -18.47
CA ASN A 179 13.89 9.04 -19.43
C ASN A 179 14.96 10.11 -19.17
N THR A 180 15.50 10.22 -17.95
CA THR A 180 16.58 11.16 -17.60
C THR A 180 17.99 10.64 -17.94
N LYS A 181 18.12 9.38 -18.39
CA LYS A 181 19.42 8.75 -18.73
C LYS A 181 19.75 8.75 -20.23
N ILE A 182 19.09 9.61 -21.00
CA ILE A 182 19.34 9.89 -22.42
C ILE A 182 19.87 11.31 -22.52
#